data_AF-A0A2D0SLY2-F1
#
_entry.id   AF-A0A2D0SLY2-F1
#
_cell.length_a   1.000
_cell.length_b   1.000
_cell.length_c   1.000
_cell.angle_alpha   90.00
_cell.angle_beta   90.00
_cell.angle_gamma   90.00
#
_symmetry.space_group_name_H-M   'P 1'
#
loop_
_entity.id
_entity.type
_entity.pdbx_description
1 polymer ?
#
loop_
_entity_poly.entity_id
_entity_poly.type
_entity_poly.pdbx_seq_one_letter_code
_entity_poly.pdbx_strand_id
1 'polypeptide(L)'
;MEGGEKARRQHSSIRVTEHPRSGDSVLQVPLDRWLVLCVGEGQCDVIEGCLEGMRAGETCEFTVRPHQQHLKMAPSDIHAAQFEMTGEERQTKSECFSLQLHSFTPGKESWQMLPAEKWTWVLSHKQRGSQRFVQGDIWGAMHSYCCAVKLLITLNGHTREKDGVPNADGSRDLETLTVNTETEAKSTHVQTEEEYRTIKAEVHSNLSLCQLKLGQPAKAKDSSIKATALDPANVKAWYRLGQACLQLEDFAEARQAFGKVLELQPGSASAQNALKQVNTKAKEFDNKLGKRLSKMFI
;
A
#
# COMPACT_ATOMS: atom_id res chain seq x y z
N MET A 1 45.43 22.32 -4.62
CA MET A 1 45.40 21.11 -3.78
C MET A 1 43.96 20.91 -3.33
N GLU A 2 43.39 19.82 -3.80
CA GLU A 2 41.99 19.43 -3.61
C GLU A 2 41.73 19.06 -2.14
N GLY A 3 40.73 19.69 -1.54
CA GLY A 3 40.18 19.29 -0.24
C GLY A 3 38.85 18.60 -0.46
N GLY A 4 38.88 17.28 -0.71
CA GLY A 4 37.69 16.45 -0.83
C GLY A 4 37.11 16.15 0.55
N GLU A 5 36.02 16.81 0.93
CA GLU A 5 35.27 16.50 2.14
C GLU A 5 34.12 15.55 1.81
N LYS A 6 34.32 14.26 2.13
CA LYS A 6 33.34 13.19 1.98
C LYS A 6 32.09 13.49 2.81
N ALA A 7 30.99 13.82 2.14
CA ALA A 7 29.67 13.92 2.76
C ALA A 7 29.26 12.57 3.37
N ARG A 8 29.34 12.51 4.69
CA ARG A 8 28.95 11.38 5.53
C ARG A 8 27.42 11.24 5.45
N ARG A 9 26.93 10.17 4.82
CA ARG A 9 25.51 9.78 4.83
C ARG A 9 25.07 9.55 6.29
N GLN A 10 24.45 10.54 6.91
CA GLN A 10 23.74 10.34 8.16
C GLN A 10 22.38 9.73 7.83
N HIS A 11 22.19 8.48 8.24
CA HIS A 11 20.87 7.88 8.34
C HIS A 11 20.05 8.72 9.32
N SER A 12 19.14 9.53 8.79
CA SER A 12 18.19 10.30 9.59
C SER A 12 17.23 9.33 10.28
N SER A 13 17.40 9.14 11.57
CA SER A 13 16.38 8.54 12.43
C SER A 13 15.17 9.47 12.46
N ILE A 14 14.13 9.10 11.72
CA ILE A 14 12.86 9.82 11.72
C ILE A 14 12.24 9.61 13.11
N ARG A 15 12.20 10.67 13.91
CA ARG A 15 11.42 10.70 15.15
C ARG A 15 9.95 10.98 14.82
N VAL A 16 9.08 10.31 15.57
CA VAL A 16 7.62 10.36 15.47
C VAL A 16 7.13 11.79 15.75
N THR A 17 6.25 12.31 14.90
CA THR A 17 5.61 13.61 15.06
C THR A 17 4.58 13.59 16.18
N GLU A 18 4.33 14.76 16.80
CA GLU A 18 3.32 14.95 17.86
C GLU A 18 1.88 14.77 17.36
N HIS A 19 1.68 14.72 16.04
CA HIS A 19 0.38 14.62 15.37
C HIS A 19 0.25 13.27 14.65
N PRO A 20 -0.27 12.21 15.30
CA PRO A 20 -0.43 10.90 14.67
C PRO A 20 -1.56 10.90 13.62
N ARG A 21 -1.49 9.97 12.67
CA ARG A 21 -2.51 9.84 11.60
C ARG A 21 -3.87 9.50 12.21
N SER A 22 -4.92 10.17 11.73
CA SER A 22 -6.31 9.75 11.91
C SER A 22 -6.95 9.50 10.55
N GLY A 23 -8.07 8.77 10.50
CA GLY A 23 -8.73 8.35 9.26
C GLY A 23 -9.06 9.49 8.28
N ASP A 24 -9.13 10.74 8.78
CA ASP A 24 -9.61 11.90 8.04
C ASP A 24 -8.59 13.03 7.85
N SER A 25 -7.35 12.95 8.38
CA SER A 25 -6.29 13.98 8.16
C SER A 25 -4.87 13.51 8.56
N VAL A 26 -3.84 14.00 7.84
CA VAL A 26 -2.44 13.55 7.93
C VAL A 26 -1.46 14.73 8.08
N LEU A 27 -0.72 14.81 9.20
CA LEU A 27 0.49 15.63 9.32
C LEU A 27 1.60 14.85 10.04
N GLN A 28 2.52 14.27 9.27
CA GLN A 28 3.60 13.40 9.79
C GLN A 28 5.02 13.95 9.59
N VAL A 29 5.16 15.23 9.26
CA VAL A 29 6.47 15.85 9.00
C VAL A 29 6.87 16.70 10.20
N PRO A 30 8.13 16.63 10.68
CA PRO A 30 8.63 17.57 11.69
C PRO A 30 8.58 18.99 11.11
N LEU A 31 7.89 19.89 11.81
CA LEU A 31 7.52 21.22 11.31
C LEU A 31 8.62 22.27 11.52
N ASP A 32 9.70 21.86 12.18
CA ASP A 32 10.79 22.67 12.70
C ASP A 32 12.12 22.41 11.97
N ARG A 33 12.10 21.72 10.82
CA ARG A 33 13.31 21.37 10.04
C ARG A 33 13.11 21.47 8.54
N TRP A 34 14.17 21.89 7.85
CA TRP A 34 14.27 21.74 6.40
C TRP A 34 14.26 20.27 6.02
N LEU A 35 13.40 19.90 5.06
CA LEU A 35 13.20 18.53 4.65
C LEU A 35 13.12 18.42 3.13
N VAL A 36 13.71 17.36 2.58
CA VAL A 36 13.54 17.00 1.17
C VAL A 36 12.34 16.07 1.10
N LEU A 37 11.26 16.56 0.48
CA LEU A 37 10.03 15.82 0.25
C LEU A 37 9.95 15.43 -1.22
N CYS A 38 9.48 14.22 -1.46
CA CYS A 38 9.10 13.77 -2.80
C CYS A 38 7.56 13.78 -2.85
N VAL A 39 7.00 14.66 -3.68
CA VAL A 39 5.54 14.80 -3.85
C VAL A 39 4.97 13.51 -4.45
N GLY A 40 3.79 13.08 -3.97
CA GLY A 40 3.13 11.85 -4.37
C GLY A 40 3.54 10.62 -3.55
N GLU A 41 4.42 10.77 -2.56
CA GLU A 41 4.87 9.68 -1.69
C GLU A 41 4.04 9.51 -0.41
N GLY A 42 2.97 10.30 -0.27
CA GLY A 42 2.00 10.21 0.82
C GLY A 42 2.63 10.47 2.17
N GLN A 43 3.64 11.36 2.19
CA GLN A 43 4.35 11.76 3.40
C GLN A 43 3.51 12.76 4.21
N CYS A 44 2.79 13.64 3.52
CA CYS A 44 1.77 14.50 4.12
C CYS A 44 0.91 15.12 3.03
N ASP A 45 -0.36 14.72 2.95
CA ASP A 45 -1.30 15.21 1.93
C ASP A 45 -1.52 16.74 2.02
N VAL A 46 -1.47 17.29 3.25
CA VAL A 46 -1.61 18.74 3.49
C VAL A 46 -0.41 19.51 2.91
N ILE A 47 0.82 19.05 3.19
CA ILE A 47 2.03 19.71 2.68
C ILE A 47 2.13 19.51 1.17
N GLU A 48 1.89 18.29 0.66
CA GLU A 48 1.90 18.01 -0.78
C GLU A 48 0.88 18.89 -1.51
N GLY A 49 -0.35 19.03 -0.98
CA GLY A 49 -1.36 19.93 -1.55
C GLY A 49 -0.97 21.41 -1.51
N CYS A 50 -0.24 21.87 -0.47
CA CYS A 50 0.31 23.23 -0.46
C CYS A 50 1.37 23.39 -1.56
N LEU A 51 2.23 22.39 -1.77
CA LEU A 51 3.33 22.44 -2.73
C LEU A 51 2.88 22.44 -4.20
N GLU A 52 1.74 21.81 -4.53
CA GLU A 52 1.24 21.69 -5.92
C GLU A 52 1.05 23.05 -6.63
N GLY A 53 0.81 24.13 -5.88
CA GLY A 53 0.62 25.48 -6.43
C GLY A 53 1.80 26.42 -6.26
N MET A 54 2.87 26.02 -5.56
CA MET A 54 3.96 26.91 -5.18
C MET A 54 5.06 27.01 -6.25
N ARG A 55 5.71 28.17 -6.33
CA ARG A 55 6.96 28.38 -7.07
C ARG A 55 8.17 28.28 -6.14
N ALA A 56 9.33 28.01 -6.73
CA ALA A 56 10.59 28.03 -5.98
C ALA A 56 10.82 29.43 -5.37
N GLY A 57 11.10 29.46 -4.07
CA GLY A 57 11.24 30.65 -3.24
C GLY A 57 9.96 31.09 -2.51
N GLU A 58 8.79 30.57 -2.86
CA GLU A 58 7.52 30.99 -2.26
C GLU A 58 7.31 30.40 -0.87
N THR A 59 6.54 31.14 -0.06
CA THR A 59 6.09 30.72 1.27
C THR A 59 4.57 30.66 1.28
N CYS A 60 4.03 29.54 1.75
CA CYS A 60 2.60 29.31 1.95
C CYS A 60 2.34 29.16 3.45
N GLU A 61 1.28 29.79 3.94
CA GLU A 61 0.80 29.57 5.31
C GLU A 61 -0.46 28.72 5.28
N PHE A 62 -0.50 27.70 6.12
CA PHE A 62 -1.67 26.84 6.26
C PHE A 62 -2.02 26.64 7.73
N THR A 63 -3.31 26.51 8.02
CA THR A 63 -3.82 26.30 9.36
C THR A 63 -4.32 24.88 9.51
N VAL A 64 -3.84 24.17 10.53
CA VAL A 64 -4.30 22.84 10.88
C VAL A 64 -5.28 22.94 12.04
N ARG A 65 -6.42 22.28 11.88
CA ARG A 65 -7.42 22.15 12.95
C ARG A 65 -7.53 20.68 13.37
N PRO A 66 -7.52 20.37 14.67
CA PRO A 66 -7.72 19.00 15.12
C PRO A 66 -9.13 18.53 14.73
N HIS A 67 -9.21 17.38 14.07
CA HIS A 67 -10.47 16.79 13.65
C HIS A 67 -11.22 16.20 14.86
N GLN A 68 -12.36 16.77 15.24
CA GLN A 68 -13.20 16.25 16.33
C GLN A 68 -14.12 15.14 15.81
N GLN A 69 -13.72 13.87 15.91
CA GLN A 69 -14.68 12.76 15.78
C GLN A 69 -15.34 12.47 17.14
N HIS A 70 -16.53 13.00 17.35
CA HIS A 70 -17.49 12.42 18.29
C HIS A 70 -18.86 12.33 17.61
N LEU A 71 -19.29 11.10 17.24
CA LEU A 71 -20.65 10.56 17.43
C LEU A 71 -20.82 9.13 16.83
N LYS A 72 -20.85 8.14 17.74
CA LYS A 72 -21.64 6.89 17.79
C LYS A 72 -21.78 5.98 16.54
N MET A 73 -21.32 4.74 16.70
CA MET A 73 -22.16 3.56 16.41
C MET A 73 -22.10 2.61 17.61
N ALA A 74 -23.26 2.33 18.21
CA ALA A 74 -23.42 1.41 19.33
C ALA A 74 -23.56 -0.05 18.83
N PRO A 75 -23.19 -1.02 19.67
CA PRO A 75 -24.09 -2.12 19.98
C PRO A 75 -24.56 -2.00 21.42
N SER A 76 -25.83 -2.34 21.58
CA SER A 76 -26.65 -2.41 22.78
C SER A 76 -26.01 -3.11 23.99
N ASP A 77 -26.39 -2.57 25.15
CA ASP A 77 -26.52 -3.19 26.48
C ASP A 77 -25.46 -2.96 27.58
N ILE A 78 -25.88 -2.12 28.54
CA ILE A 78 -25.80 -2.27 30.01
C ILE A 78 -24.43 -1.98 30.68
N HIS A 79 -24.22 -0.76 31.19
CA HIS A 79 -24.54 -0.35 32.57
C HIS A 79 -24.13 1.11 32.81
N ALA A 80 -24.90 1.78 33.66
CA ALA A 80 -24.81 3.18 34.01
C ALA A 80 -23.43 3.61 34.51
N ALA A 81 -22.88 4.63 33.87
CA ALA A 81 -22.08 5.64 34.55
C ALA A 81 -22.57 6.99 34.01
N GLN A 82 -23.38 7.67 34.83
CA GLN A 82 -23.65 9.09 34.66
C GLN A 82 -22.31 9.82 34.72
N PHE A 83 -21.84 10.32 33.59
CA PHE A 83 -20.86 11.41 33.59
C PHE A 83 -21.64 12.68 33.31
N GLU A 84 -21.78 13.46 34.38
CA GLU A 84 -22.30 14.81 34.36
C GLU A 84 -21.55 15.66 33.33
N MET A 85 -22.33 16.37 32.53
CA MET A 85 -21.85 17.39 31.61
C MET A 85 -21.47 18.62 32.43
N THR A 86 -20.19 18.76 32.76
CA THR A 86 -19.61 20.06 33.10
C THR A 86 -19.13 20.72 31.82
N GLY A 87 -19.67 21.90 31.55
CA GLY A 87 -19.33 22.70 30.40
C GLY A 87 -17.87 23.16 30.45
N GLU A 88 -17.09 22.68 29.51
CA GLU A 88 -15.94 23.42 28.98
C GLU A 88 -16.02 23.28 27.46
N GLU A 89 -16.39 24.38 26.79
CA GLU A 89 -16.10 24.58 25.38
C GLU A 89 -14.59 24.40 25.20
N ARG A 90 -14.15 23.20 24.81
CA ARG A 90 -12.78 22.97 24.36
C ARG A 90 -12.58 23.80 23.10
N GLN A 91 -12.06 25.01 23.27
CA GLN A 91 -11.42 25.78 22.22
C GLN A 91 -10.43 24.86 21.52
N THR A 92 -10.80 24.35 20.35
CA THR A 92 -9.88 23.65 19.46
C THR A 92 -8.91 24.69 18.92
N LYS A 93 -7.77 24.83 19.62
CA LYS A 93 -6.67 25.71 19.23
C LYS A 93 -6.26 25.32 17.80
N SER A 94 -6.49 26.23 16.86
CA SER A 94 -6.01 26.10 15.49
C SER A 94 -4.54 26.52 15.47
N GLU A 95 -3.67 25.71 14.89
CA GLU A 95 -2.24 26.00 14.78
C GLU A 95 -1.92 26.42 13.35
N CYS A 96 -1.14 27.50 13.21
CA CYS A 96 -0.74 28.06 11.92
C CYS A 96 0.72 27.68 11.64
N PHE A 97 0.98 27.20 10.43
CA PHE A 97 2.29 26.78 9.98
C PHE A 97 2.67 27.49 8.69
N SER A 98 3.95 27.82 8.55
CA SER A 98 4.54 28.37 7.34
C SER A 98 5.40 27.32 6.64
N LEU A 99 5.15 27.08 5.36
CA LEU A 99 5.91 26.21 4.49
C LEU A 99 6.63 27.04 3.44
N GLN A 100 7.94 26.91 3.33
CA GLN A 100 8.72 27.56 2.29
C GLN A 100 9.27 26.54 1.30
N LEU A 101 8.98 26.70 0.01
CA LEU A 101 9.52 25.86 -1.05
C LEU A 101 10.84 26.48 -1.54
N HIS A 102 11.99 25.93 -1.15
CA HIS A 102 13.28 26.49 -1.57
C HIS A 102 13.55 26.24 -3.07
N SER A 103 13.44 25.00 -3.51
CA SER A 103 13.63 24.58 -4.90
C SER A 103 12.89 23.27 -5.14
N PHE A 104 12.62 22.96 -6.41
CA PHE A 104 12.08 21.67 -6.81
C PHE A 104 12.70 21.20 -8.11
N THR A 105 12.79 19.88 -8.25
CA THR A 105 13.14 19.23 -9.51
C THR A 105 11.89 18.51 -10.00
N PRO A 106 11.38 18.80 -11.22
CA PRO A 106 10.25 18.09 -11.78
C PRO A 106 10.51 16.58 -11.79
N GLY A 107 9.54 15.80 -11.30
CA GLY A 107 9.57 14.35 -11.40
C GLY A 107 9.45 13.90 -12.86
N LYS A 108 9.98 12.72 -13.18
CA LYS A 108 9.70 12.07 -14.47
C LYS A 108 8.34 11.38 -14.38
N GLU A 109 7.53 11.57 -15.40
CA GLU A 109 6.29 10.81 -15.56
C GLU A 109 6.60 9.34 -15.86
N SER A 110 5.66 8.44 -15.56
CA SER A 110 5.88 6.99 -15.74
C SER A 110 6.23 6.62 -17.20
N TRP A 111 5.76 7.36 -18.21
CA TRP A 111 6.13 7.11 -19.61
C TRP A 111 7.49 7.68 -20.01
N GLN A 112 8.03 8.64 -19.26
CA GLN A 112 9.36 9.24 -19.50
C GLN A 112 10.49 8.40 -18.87
N MET A 113 10.14 7.46 -17.99
CA MET A 113 11.11 6.64 -17.25
C MET A 113 11.52 5.40 -18.03
N LEU A 114 12.81 5.09 -18.01
CA LEU A 114 13.33 3.82 -18.54
C LEU A 114 12.88 2.63 -17.66
N PRO A 115 12.75 1.40 -18.21
CA PRO A 115 12.38 0.22 -17.43
C PRO A 115 13.28 -0.03 -16.20
N ALA A 116 14.59 0.17 -16.34
CA ALA A 116 15.54 0.02 -15.23
C ALA A 116 15.32 1.07 -14.12
N GLU A 117 14.96 2.31 -14.49
CA GLU A 117 14.61 3.37 -13.54
C GLU A 117 13.31 3.02 -12.81
N LYS A 118 12.27 2.57 -13.54
CA LYS A 118 11.02 2.11 -12.93
C LYS A 118 11.25 0.99 -11.93
N TRP A 119 12.11 0.02 -12.27
CA TRP A 119 12.43 -1.06 -11.36
C TRP A 119 13.14 -0.60 -10.08
N THR A 120 14.12 0.30 -10.20
CA THR A 120 14.78 0.88 -9.02
C THR A 120 13.79 1.60 -8.12
N TRP A 121 12.82 2.31 -8.71
CA TRP A 121 11.71 2.90 -7.95
C TRP A 121 10.79 1.87 -7.30
N VAL A 122 10.44 0.78 -7.99
CA VAL A 122 9.66 -0.33 -7.40
C VAL A 122 10.34 -0.88 -6.15
N LEU A 123 11.63 -1.17 -6.22
CA LEU A 123 12.40 -1.69 -5.08
C LEU A 123 12.48 -0.66 -3.93
N SER A 124 12.68 0.61 -4.27
CA SER A 124 12.66 1.70 -3.29
C SER A 124 11.31 1.80 -2.57
N HIS A 125 10.19 1.80 -3.30
CA HIS A 125 8.84 1.83 -2.72
C HIS A 125 8.54 0.60 -1.86
N LYS A 126 8.94 -0.60 -2.30
CA LYS A 126 8.83 -1.83 -1.51
C LYS A 126 9.60 -1.75 -0.18
N GLN A 127 10.84 -1.26 -0.23
CA GLN A 127 11.68 -1.12 0.96
C GLN A 127 11.09 -0.12 1.95
N ARG A 128 10.65 1.04 1.46
CA ARG A 128 10.04 2.09 2.28
C ARG A 128 8.70 1.65 2.87
N GLY A 129 7.87 0.95 2.09
CA GLY A 129 6.63 0.36 2.60
C GLY A 129 6.90 -0.55 3.79
N SER A 130 7.95 -1.37 3.71
CA SER A 130 8.35 -2.26 4.81
C SER A 130 8.84 -1.49 6.04
N GLN A 131 9.61 -0.42 5.85
CA GLN A 131 10.07 0.45 6.94
C GLN A 131 8.91 1.15 7.65
N ARG A 132 7.99 1.77 6.90
CA ARG A 132 6.80 2.43 7.44
C ARG A 132 5.89 1.46 8.18
N PHE A 133 5.75 0.24 7.65
CA PHE A 133 4.97 -0.81 8.30
C PHE A 133 5.55 -1.18 9.68
N VAL A 134 6.87 -1.33 9.78
CA VAL A 134 7.56 -1.61 11.06
C VAL A 134 7.43 -0.44 12.04
N GLN A 135 7.43 0.79 11.53
CA GLN A 135 7.22 2.01 12.33
C GLN A 135 5.75 2.19 12.79
N GLY A 136 4.82 1.35 12.33
CA GLY A 136 3.40 1.42 12.67
C GLY A 136 2.58 2.33 11.76
N ASP A 137 3.19 2.98 10.76
CA ASP A 137 2.49 3.75 9.73
C ASP A 137 1.94 2.83 8.63
N ILE A 138 0.81 2.19 8.95
CA ILE A 138 0.18 1.20 8.05
C ILE A 138 -0.34 1.85 6.76
N TRP A 139 -0.85 3.07 6.84
CA TRP A 139 -1.39 3.76 5.67
C TRP A 139 -0.26 4.19 4.72
N GLY A 140 0.81 4.80 5.24
CA GLY A 140 1.95 5.19 4.41
C GLY A 140 2.69 3.99 3.84
N ALA A 141 2.67 2.85 4.53
CA ALA A 141 3.11 1.56 4.00
C ALA A 141 2.22 1.10 2.82
N MET A 142 0.90 1.10 3.00
CA MET A 142 -0.07 0.76 1.95
C MET A 142 0.14 1.62 0.71
N HIS A 143 0.26 2.94 0.87
CA HIS A 143 0.49 3.88 -0.25
C HIS A 143 1.79 3.56 -1.00
N SER A 144 2.88 3.31 -0.26
CA SER A 144 4.16 2.92 -0.86
C SER A 144 4.04 1.64 -1.70
N TYR A 145 3.35 0.62 -1.18
CA TYR A 145 3.11 -0.61 -1.95
C TYR A 145 2.20 -0.37 -3.16
N CYS A 146 1.18 0.49 -3.07
CA CYS A 146 0.35 0.88 -4.22
C CYS A 146 1.18 1.55 -5.33
N CYS A 147 2.11 2.45 -4.98
CA CYS A 147 3.02 3.07 -5.93
C CYS A 147 3.92 2.02 -6.62
N ALA A 148 4.45 1.07 -5.86
CA ALA A 148 5.22 -0.05 -6.43
C ALA A 148 4.37 -0.89 -7.41
N VAL A 149 3.12 -1.23 -7.06
CA VAL A 149 2.21 -1.98 -7.95
C VAL A 149 1.93 -1.21 -9.24
N LYS A 150 1.67 0.10 -9.16
CA LYS A 150 1.42 0.95 -10.35
C LYS A 150 2.60 0.89 -11.32
N LEU A 151 3.83 1.06 -10.83
CA LEU A 151 5.03 0.96 -11.65
C LEU A 151 5.22 -0.45 -12.23
N LEU A 152 5.01 -1.50 -11.42
CA LEU A 152 5.08 -2.88 -11.87
C LEU A 152 4.09 -3.19 -13.00
N ILE A 153 2.88 -2.62 -12.99
CA ILE A 153 1.91 -2.78 -14.08
C ILE A 153 2.46 -2.20 -15.39
N THR A 154 3.09 -1.02 -15.33
CA THR A 154 3.67 -0.39 -16.53
C THR A 154 4.87 -1.16 -17.10
N LEU A 155 5.59 -1.90 -16.27
CA LEU A 155 6.70 -2.76 -16.72
C LEU A 155 6.22 -3.99 -17.49
N ASN A 156 5.02 -4.50 -17.17
CA ASN A 156 4.44 -5.69 -17.82
C ASN A 156 4.09 -5.47 -19.30
N GLY A 157 3.97 -4.22 -19.75
CA GLY A 157 3.77 -3.88 -21.16
C GLY A 157 4.99 -4.15 -22.03
N HIS A 158 6.20 -4.13 -21.46
CA HIS A 158 7.45 -4.29 -22.20
C HIS A 158 7.99 -5.73 -22.23
N THR A 159 7.55 -6.60 -21.32
CA THR A 159 7.92 -8.03 -21.34
C THR A 159 7.13 -8.81 -22.41
N ARG A 160 5.88 -8.40 -22.66
CA ARG A 160 4.97 -9.08 -23.61
C ARG A 160 5.33 -8.89 -25.09
N GLU A 161 6.09 -7.85 -25.43
CA GLU A 161 6.61 -7.64 -26.80
C GLU A 161 7.77 -8.59 -27.16
N LYS A 162 8.40 -9.25 -26.18
CA LYS A 162 9.50 -10.19 -26.43
C LYS A 162 9.06 -11.64 -26.67
N ASP A 163 7.81 -11.98 -26.34
CA ASP A 163 7.23 -13.32 -26.58
C ASP A 163 6.40 -13.37 -27.87
N GLY A 164 6.95 -12.81 -28.95
CA GLY A 164 6.40 -12.92 -30.30
C GLY A 164 6.89 -14.20 -30.99
N VAL A 165 6.05 -15.23 -31.01
CA VAL A 165 6.18 -16.37 -31.94
C VAL A 165 6.08 -15.84 -33.39
N PRO A 166 6.95 -16.26 -34.33
CA PRO A 166 6.86 -15.83 -35.71
C PRO A 166 5.71 -16.57 -36.40
N ASN A 167 4.69 -15.84 -36.85
CA ASN A 167 3.76 -16.37 -37.83
C ASN A 167 3.75 -15.51 -39.08
N ALA A 168 3.95 -16.22 -40.16
CA ALA A 168 4.03 -15.76 -41.52
C ALA A 168 2.68 -15.24 -42.02
N ASP A 169 2.82 -14.36 -43.01
CA ASP A 169 1.93 -14.13 -44.15
C ASP A 169 0.93 -12.95 -44.09
N GLY A 170 0.99 -12.13 -45.15
CA GLY A 170 -0.19 -11.45 -45.68
C GLY A 170 -0.48 -9.98 -45.34
N SER A 171 0.43 -9.06 -45.69
CA SER A 171 0.13 -7.73 -46.29
C SER A 171 -1.01 -6.82 -45.76
N ARG A 172 -0.65 -5.63 -45.24
CA ARG A 172 -0.92 -4.29 -45.85
C ARG A 172 -0.70 -3.14 -44.83
N ASP A 173 0.48 -2.54 -44.94
CA ASP A 173 0.79 -1.10 -45.07
C ASP A 173 0.01 -0.05 -44.24
N LEU A 174 0.72 0.61 -43.32
CA LEU A 174 0.84 2.09 -43.32
C LEU A 174 2.18 2.53 -42.68
N GLU A 175 3.15 2.79 -43.57
CA GLU A 175 4.37 3.62 -43.52
C GLU A 175 4.81 4.20 -42.15
N THR A 176 5.91 3.71 -41.56
CA THR A 176 7.34 4.08 -41.77
C THR A 176 7.70 5.55 -41.50
N LEU A 177 8.25 5.79 -40.31
CA LEU A 177 9.37 6.71 -40.10
C LEU A 177 10.49 5.94 -39.41
N THR A 178 11.29 5.26 -40.23
CA THR A 178 12.56 4.66 -39.86
C THR A 178 13.62 5.76 -39.80
N VAL A 179 14.15 6.01 -38.60
CA VAL A 179 15.52 6.51 -38.43
C VAL A 179 16.27 5.43 -37.67
N ASN A 180 16.96 4.58 -38.43
CA ASN A 180 17.99 3.70 -37.90
C ASN A 180 19.31 4.49 -37.85
N THR A 181 20.00 4.42 -36.72
CA THR A 181 21.38 3.91 -36.66
C THR A 181 21.80 3.78 -35.19
N GLU A 182 21.78 2.55 -34.72
CA GLU A 182 22.87 1.90 -33.99
C GLU A 182 23.94 2.82 -33.39
N THR A 183 23.79 3.11 -32.08
CA THR A 183 24.94 3.25 -31.18
C THR A 183 24.61 2.56 -29.85
N GLU A 184 25.17 1.36 -29.71
CA GLU A 184 25.89 0.91 -28.52
C GLU A 184 25.11 0.71 -27.22
N ALA A 185 24.69 -0.55 -27.03
CA ALA A 185 25.19 -1.38 -25.94
C ALA A 185 25.40 -0.69 -24.57
N LYS A 186 24.30 -0.55 -23.83
CA LYS A 186 24.28 -0.75 -22.37
C LYS A 186 22.96 -1.40 -21.95
N SER A 187 22.71 -2.57 -22.54
CA SER A 187 21.83 -3.59 -21.99
C SER A 187 22.50 -4.18 -20.74
N THR A 188 22.40 -3.49 -19.61
CA THR A 188 22.86 -4.01 -18.32
C THR A 188 21.65 -4.35 -17.45
N HIS A 189 21.40 -5.65 -17.37
CA HIS A 189 20.54 -6.37 -16.42
C HIS A 189 19.03 -6.22 -16.59
N VAL A 190 18.47 -7.01 -17.53
CA VAL A 190 17.08 -7.48 -17.42
C VAL A 190 17.03 -8.34 -16.15
N GLN A 191 16.24 -7.96 -15.15
CA GLN A 191 15.88 -8.87 -14.04
C GLN A 191 15.26 -10.12 -14.65
N THR A 192 15.52 -11.29 -14.07
CA THR A 192 14.87 -12.51 -14.54
C THR A 192 13.35 -12.32 -14.43
N GLU A 193 12.59 -12.81 -15.41
CA GLU A 193 11.11 -12.78 -15.36
C GLU A 193 10.61 -13.36 -14.02
N GLU A 194 11.33 -14.33 -13.48
CA GLU A 194 11.10 -14.90 -12.16
C GLU A 194 11.28 -13.91 -11.01
N GLU A 195 12.31 -13.07 -11.03
CA GLU A 195 12.52 -12.00 -10.05
C GLU A 195 11.38 -10.97 -10.14
N TYR A 196 10.95 -10.60 -11.35
CA TYR A 196 9.79 -9.73 -11.55
C TYR A 196 8.53 -10.33 -10.91
N ARG A 197 8.21 -11.60 -11.21
CA ARG A 197 7.04 -12.30 -10.67
C ARG A 197 7.10 -12.42 -9.15
N THR A 198 8.26 -12.78 -8.60
CA THR A 198 8.50 -12.91 -7.16
C THR A 198 8.27 -11.58 -6.44
N ILE A 199 8.92 -10.51 -6.91
CA ILE A 199 8.78 -9.18 -6.30
C ILE A 199 7.34 -8.68 -6.40
N LYS A 200 6.68 -8.88 -7.55
CA LYS A 200 5.29 -8.49 -7.74
C LYS A 200 4.36 -9.25 -6.80
N ALA A 201 4.57 -10.55 -6.60
CA ALA A 201 3.84 -11.36 -5.64
C ALA A 201 4.04 -10.86 -4.20
N GLU A 202 5.28 -10.59 -3.81
CA GLU A 202 5.60 -10.08 -2.47
C GLU A 202 4.96 -8.72 -2.19
N VAL A 203 5.01 -7.79 -3.15
CA VAL A 203 4.39 -6.47 -3.01
C VAL A 203 2.88 -6.59 -2.86
N HIS A 204 2.22 -7.42 -3.67
CA HIS A 204 0.78 -7.69 -3.53
C HIS A 204 0.44 -8.33 -2.18
N SER A 205 1.28 -9.25 -1.71
CA SER A 205 1.13 -9.91 -0.42
C SER A 205 1.27 -8.90 0.74
N ASN A 206 2.24 -7.99 0.68
CA ASN A 206 2.43 -6.97 1.72
C ASN A 206 1.35 -5.89 1.69
N LEU A 207 0.86 -5.55 0.49
CA LEU A 207 -0.29 -4.68 0.33
C LEU A 207 -1.55 -5.29 0.98
N SER A 208 -1.81 -6.59 0.78
CA SER A 208 -2.97 -7.25 1.40
C SER A 208 -2.88 -7.25 2.93
N LEU A 209 -1.69 -7.40 3.51
CA LEU A 209 -1.50 -7.26 4.95
C LEU A 209 -1.85 -5.86 5.46
N CYS A 210 -1.44 -4.82 4.75
CA CYS A 210 -1.78 -3.44 5.12
C CYS A 210 -3.29 -3.22 5.04
N GLN A 211 -3.94 -3.72 3.98
CA GLN A 211 -5.39 -3.63 3.80
C GLN A 211 -6.17 -4.37 4.90
N LEU A 212 -5.72 -5.56 5.33
CA LEU A 212 -6.30 -6.27 6.47
C LEU A 212 -6.21 -5.47 7.76
N LYS A 213 -5.05 -4.83 8.02
CA LYS A 213 -4.87 -3.99 9.21
C LYS A 213 -5.72 -2.72 9.17
N LEU A 214 -6.03 -2.21 7.99
CA LEU A 214 -6.87 -1.03 7.78
C LEU A 214 -8.38 -1.37 7.69
N GLY A 215 -8.78 -2.62 7.96
CA GLY A 215 -10.19 -3.01 7.92
C GLY A 215 -10.80 -3.05 6.51
N GLN A 216 -9.98 -3.27 5.47
CA GLN A 216 -10.40 -3.35 4.07
C GLN A 216 -10.29 -4.79 3.53
N PRO A 217 -11.07 -5.76 4.04
CA PRO A 217 -10.88 -7.18 3.72
C PRO A 217 -11.19 -7.53 2.26
N ALA A 218 -12.13 -6.82 1.60
CA ALA A 218 -12.43 -7.04 0.18
C ALA A 218 -11.21 -6.76 -0.72
N LYS A 219 -10.56 -5.60 -0.53
CA LYS A 219 -9.34 -5.26 -1.27
C LYS A 219 -8.17 -6.19 -0.92
N ALA A 220 -8.09 -6.62 0.34
CA ALA A 220 -7.09 -7.58 0.79
C ALA A 220 -7.25 -8.93 0.09
N LYS A 221 -8.48 -9.43 -0.08
CA LYS A 221 -8.80 -10.64 -0.85
C LYS A 221 -8.25 -10.52 -2.28
N ASP A 222 -8.58 -9.45 -2.99
CA ASP A 222 -8.11 -9.23 -4.36
C ASP A 222 -6.57 -9.17 -4.48
N SER A 223 -5.93 -8.45 -3.56
CA SER A 223 -4.46 -8.33 -3.54
C SER A 223 -3.79 -9.67 -3.23
N SER A 224 -4.36 -10.45 -2.30
CA SER A 224 -3.86 -11.79 -1.98
C SER A 224 -4.06 -12.79 -3.12
N ILE A 225 -5.20 -12.76 -3.83
CA ILE A 225 -5.42 -13.60 -5.02
C ILE A 225 -4.37 -13.32 -6.09
N LYS A 226 -4.05 -12.03 -6.33
CA LYS A 226 -2.97 -11.67 -7.26
C LYS A 226 -1.62 -12.20 -6.80
N ALA A 227 -1.33 -12.13 -5.50
CA ALA A 227 -0.08 -12.66 -4.96
C ALA A 227 0.02 -14.19 -5.11
N THR A 228 -1.04 -14.94 -4.82
CA THR A 228 -1.04 -16.41 -4.93
C THR A 228 -1.04 -16.90 -6.39
N ALA A 229 -1.62 -16.13 -7.31
CA ALA A 229 -1.56 -16.42 -8.74
C ALA A 229 -0.16 -16.19 -9.33
N LEU A 230 0.58 -15.21 -8.81
CA LEU A 230 1.95 -14.92 -9.24
C LEU A 230 2.97 -15.89 -8.63
N ASP A 231 2.83 -16.19 -7.34
CA ASP A 231 3.67 -17.14 -6.60
C ASP A 231 2.78 -18.10 -5.78
N PRO A 232 2.46 -19.29 -6.35
CA PRO A 232 1.66 -20.29 -5.67
C PRO A 232 2.33 -20.89 -4.42
N ALA A 233 3.65 -20.77 -4.26
CA ALA A 233 4.39 -21.25 -3.10
C ALA A 233 4.39 -20.21 -1.94
N ASN A 234 3.82 -19.02 -2.15
CA ASN A 234 3.80 -17.96 -1.16
C ASN A 234 2.83 -18.25 0.00
N VAL A 235 3.33 -18.90 1.04
CA VAL A 235 2.55 -19.25 2.23
C VAL A 235 1.90 -18.02 2.89
N LYS A 236 2.60 -16.88 2.92
CA LYS A 236 2.07 -15.64 3.52
C LYS A 236 0.88 -15.10 2.74
N ALA A 237 0.91 -15.17 1.40
CA ALA A 237 -0.19 -14.73 0.56
C ALA A 237 -1.44 -15.59 0.76
N TRP A 238 -1.29 -16.92 0.79
CA TRP A 238 -2.38 -17.85 1.09
C TRP A 238 -2.97 -17.63 2.49
N TYR A 239 -2.13 -17.42 3.49
CA TYR A 239 -2.61 -17.13 4.85
C TYR A 239 -3.40 -15.82 4.91
N ARG A 240 -2.89 -14.76 4.26
CA ARG A 240 -3.57 -13.46 4.16
C ARG A 240 -4.88 -13.57 3.40
N LEU A 241 -4.95 -14.40 2.35
CA LEU A 241 -6.19 -14.70 1.63
C LEU A 241 -7.24 -15.32 2.56
N GLY A 242 -6.85 -16.36 3.32
CA GLY A 242 -7.73 -16.99 4.29
C GLY A 242 -8.23 -16.03 5.36
N GLN A 243 -7.37 -15.12 5.85
CA GLN A 243 -7.78 -14.07 6.78
C GLN A 243 -8.77 -13.08 6.17
N ALA A 244 -8.57 -12.67 4.92
CA ALA A 244 -9.48 -11.78 4.21
C ALA A 244 -10.85 -12.44 4.01
N CYS A 245 -10.89 -13.68 3.51
CA CYS A 245 -12.13 -14.43 3.31
C CYS A 245 -12.86 -14.68 4.65
N LEU A 246 -12.13 -14.97 5.74
CA LEU A 246 -12.72 -15.12 7.08
C LEU A 246 -13.37 -13.82 7.59
N GLN A 247 -12.81 -12.64 7.28
CA GLN A 247 -13.42 -11.36 7.62
C GLN A 247 -14.63 -11.02 6.75
N LEU A 248 -14.68 -11.53 5.51
CA LEU A 248 -15.82 -11.40 4.59
C LEU A 248 -16.90 -12.46 4.82
N GLU A 249 -16.75 -13.33 5.83
CA GLU A 249 -17.63 -14.47 6.09
C GLU A 249 -17.72 -15.49 4.92
N ASP A 250 -16.73 -15.46 4.03
CA ASP A 250 -16.55 -16.42 2.94
C ASP A 250 -15.79 -17.65 3.46
N PHE A 251 -16.50 -18.48 4.22
CA PHE A 251 -15.90 -19.60 4.93
C PHE A 251 -15.39 -20.70 4.00
N ALA A 252 -15.98 -20.88 2.82
CA ALA A 252 -15.59 -21.90 1.86
C ALA A 252 -14.19 -21.60 1.30
N GLU A 253 -13.98 -20.40 0.80
CA GLU A 253 -12.67 -19.98 0.30
C GLU A 253 -11.64 -19.86 1.42
N ALA A 254 -12.04 -19.40 2.62
CA ALA A 254 -11.14 -19.34 3.76
C ALA A 254 -10.57 -20.72 4.12
N ARG A 255 -11.40 -21.77 4.10
CA ARG A 255 -10.94 -23.16 4.31
C ARG A 255 -9.95 -23.59 3.25
N GLN A 256 -10.21 -23.31 1.97
CA GLN A 256 -9.29 -23.66 0.88
C GLN A 256 -7.95 -22.95 1.04
N ALA A 257 -7.96 -21.65 1.32
CA ALA A 257 -6.75 -20.86 1.48
C ALA A 257 -5.88 -21.34 2.67
N PHE A 258 -6.47 -21.57 3.85
CA PHE A 258 -5.72 -22.14 4.98
C PHE A 258 -5.33 -23.61 4.78
N GLY A 259 -6.13 -24.37 4.02
CA GLY A 259 -5.77 -25.72 3.57
C GLY A 259 -4.48 -25.72 2.75
N LYS A 260 -4.37 -24.79 1.77
CA LYS A 260 -3.15 -24.58 0.99
C LYS A 260 -1.95 -24.21 1.87
N VAL A 261 -2.16 -23.40 2.91
CA VAL A 261 -1.09 -23.10 3.89
C VAL A 261 -0.60 -24.38 4.59
N LEU A 262 -1.50 -25.30 4.94
CA LEU A 262 -1.12 -26.57 5.57
C LEU A 262 -0.51 -27.57 4.59
N GLU A 263 -0.89 -27.54 3.31
CA GLU A 263 -0.21 -28.33 2.28
C GLU A 263 1.25 -27.88 2.12
N LEU A 264 1.50 -26.57 2.10
CA LEU A 264 2.84 -25.99 1.99
C LEU A 264 3.63 -26.06 3.29
N GLN A 265 2.96 -25.95 4.44
CA GLN A 265 3.54 -25.99 5.78
C GLN A 265 2.66 -26.81 6.74
N PRO A 266 2.80 -28.16 6.74
CA PRO A 266 1.97 -29.06 7.55
C PRO A 266 2.02 -28.79 9.07
N GLY A 267 3.13 -28.24 9.55
CA GLY A 267 3.34 -27.91 10.97
C GLY A 267 2.84 -26.52 11.40
N SER A 268 2.14 -25.78 10.54
CA SER A 268 1.73 -24.41 10.86
C SER A 268 0.57 -24.39 11.88
N ALA A 269 0.90 -24.24 13.16
CA ALA A 269 -0.09 -24.10 14.24
C ALA A 269 -1.06 -22.92 14.01
N SER A 270 -0.56 -21.82 13.41
CA SER A 270 -1.38 -20.66 13.07
C SER A 270 -2.47 -21.02 12.06
N ALA A 271 -2.16 -21.79 11.03
CA ALA A 271 -3.14 -22.21 10.03
C ALA A 271 -4.13 -23.25 10.56
N GLN A 272 -3.68 -24.18 11.42
CA GLN A 272 -4.58 -25.12 12.10
C GLN A 272 -5.59 -24.39 13.00
N ASN A 273 -5.12 -23.39 13.76
CA ASN A 273 -5.99 -22.57 14.61
C ASN A 273 -6.95 -21.72 13.77
N ALA A 274 -6.48 -21.14 12.66
CA ALA A 274 -7.32 -20.41 11.74
C ALA A 274 -8.42 -21.28 11.11
N LEU A 275 -8.11 -22.52 10.70
CA LEU A 275 -9.13 -23.47 10.21
C LEU A 275 -10.17 -23.83 11.27
N LYS A 276 -9.75 -24.07 12.51
CA LYS A 276 -10.69 -24.29 13.63
C LYS A 276 -11.61 -23.08 13.79
N GLN A 277 -11.06 -21.86 13.75
CA GLN A 277 -11.84 -20.63 13.82
C GLN A 277 -12.85 -20.50 12.68
N VAL A 278 -12.43 -20.79 11.44
CA VAL A 278 -13.31 -20.79 10.26
C VAL A 278 -14.45 -21.79 10.43
N ASN A 279 -14.17 -23.00 10.92
CA ASN A 279 -15.19 -24.04 11.12
C ASN A 279 -16.20 -23.65 12.20
N THR A 280 -15.73 -23.08 13.31
CA THR A 280 -16.62 -22.59 14.37
C THR A 280 -17.52 -21.47 13.86
N LYS A 281 -16.95 -20.45 13.18
CA LYS A 281 -17.73 -19.35 12.63
C LYS A 281 -18.73 -19.79 11.55
N ALA A 282 -18.34 -20.72 10.68
CA ALA A 282 -19.23 -21.28 9.66
C ALA A 282 -20.43 -21.98 10.32
N LYS A 283 -20.18 -22.82 11.32
CA LYS A 283 -21.26 -23.51 12.07
C LYS A 283 -22.19 -22.51 12.77
N GLU A 284 -21.64 -21.46 13.35
CA GLU A 284 -22.45 -20.38 13.96
C GLU A 284 -23.29 -19.63 12.93
N PHE A 285 -22.73 -19.34 11.75
CA PHE A 285 -23.44 -18.68 10.66
C PHE A 285 -24.59 -19.55 10.14
N ASP A 286 -24.35 -20.83 9.89
CA ASP A 286 -25.37 -21.79 9.44
C ASP A 286 -26.50 -21.93 10.48
N ASN A 287 -26.15 -22.03 11.77
CA ASN A 287 -27.13 -22.07 12.85
C ASN A 287 -27.98 -20.79 12.93
N LYS A 288 -27.36 -19.61 12.74
CA LYS A 288 -28.07 -18.32 12.71
C LYS A 288 -29.00 -18.24 11.50
N LEU A 289 -28.54 -18.70 10.34
CA LEU A 289 -29.32 -18.73 9.11
C LEU A 289 -30.53 -19.66 9.26
N GLY A 290 -30.33 -20.88 9.77
CA GLY A 290 -31.40 -21.83 10.06
C GLY A 290 -32.47 -21.26 11.00
N LYS A 291 -32.06 -20.58 12.08
CA LYS A 291 -32.99 -19.89 13.01
C LYS A 291 -33.76 -18.73 12.37
N ARG A 292 -33.17 -18.02 11.40
CA ARG A 292 -33.84 -16.94 10.67
C ARG A 292 -34.87 -17.50 9.70
N LEU A 293 -34.49 -18.54 8.96
CA LEU A 293 -35.39 -19.23 8.03
C LEU A 293 -36.57 -19.86 8.77
N SER A 294 -36.35 -20.52 9.90
CA SER A 294 -37.45 -21.13 10.68
C SER A 294 -38.48 -20.11 11.17
N LYS A 295 -38.11 -18.84 11.37
CA LYS A 295 -39.03 -17.75 11.75
C LYS A 295 -39.81 -17.16 10.58
N MET A 296 -39.42 -17.43 9.33
CA MET A 296 -40.13 -16.95 8.13
C MET A 296 -41.28 -17.88 7.71
N PHE A 297 -41.28 -19.13 8.18
CA PHE A 297 -42.30 -20.14 7.86
C PHE A 297 -43.31 -20.39 8.99
N ILE A 298 -43.30 -19.53 10.02
CA ILE A 298 -44.27 -19.47 11.12
C ILE A 298 -45.04 -18.16 10.98
#